data_AF-A0A829S2T9-F1
#
_entry.id   AF-A0A829S2T9-F1
#
_cell.length_a   1.000
_cell.length_b   1.000
_cell.length_c   1.000
_cell.angle_alpha   90.00
_cell.angle_beta   90.00
_cell.angle_gamma   90.00
#
_symmetry.space_group_name_H-M   'P 1'
#
loop_
_entity.id
_entity.type
_entity.pdbx_description
1 polymer ?
#
loop_
_entity_poly.entity_id
_entity_poly.type
_entity_poly.pdbx_seq_one_letter_code
_entity_poly.pdbx_strand_id
1 'polypeptide(L)'
;MLNNFNAEQARQNAKNFKINQDVILEKILTGTESESKEGKRKATFWFPVDAISPDHLTLVEEELRSRGFNVSTNIEHSGTTITIEISF
;
A
#
# COMPACT_ATOMS: atom_id res chain seq x y z
N MET A 1 22.12 -27.42 21.24
CA MET A 1 20.68 -27.39 20.95
C MET A 1 20.37 -25.97 20.49
N LEU A 2 20.42 -25.70 19.19
CA LEU A 2 20.52 -24.34 18.66
C LEU A 2 19.30 -24.01 17.80
N ASN A 3 18.59 -22.94 18.17
CA ASN A 3 17.73 -22.09 17.33
C ASN A 3 16.49 -22.71 16.64
N ASN A 4 15.55 -23.32 17.37
CA ASN A 4 14.19 -23.54 16.83
C ASN A 4 13.18 -22.43 17.22
N PHE A 5 13.41 -21.73 18.33
CA PHE A 5 12.49 -20.70 18.83
C PHE A 5 12.39 -19.48 17.89
N ASN A 6 13.53 -19.03 17.35
CA ASN A 6 13.58 -17.91 16.41
C ASN A 6 12.94 -18.21 15.04
N ALA A 7 12.99 -19.45 14.56
CA ALA A 7 12.47 -19.81 13.24
C ALA A 7 10.93 -19.83 13.21
N GLU A 8 10.29 -20.30 14.28
CA GLU A 8 8.83 -20.22 14.45
C GLU A 8 8.36 -18.79 14.73
N GLN A 9 9.07 -18.03 15.56
CA GLN A 9 8.73 -16.62 15.79
C GLN A 9 8.89 -15.77 14.53
N ALA A 10 9.96 -15.95 13.74
CA ALA A 10 10.12 -15.26 12.47
C ALA A 10 9.02 -15.63 11.46
N ARG A 11 8.58 -16.89 11.43
CA ARG A 11 7.45 -17.35 10.61
C ARG A 11 6.11 -16.76 11.07
N GLN A 12 5.89 -16.61 12.37
CA GLN A 12 4.68 -15.98 12.90
C GLN A 12 4.68 -14.46 12.72
N ASN A 13 5.83 -13.80 12.84
CA ASN A 13 5.96 -12.36 12.57
C ASN A 13 5.78 -12.03 11.08
N ALA A 14 6.26 -12.91 10.19
CA ALA A 14 6.03 -12.78 8.74
C ALA A 14 4.54 -12.88 8.36
N LYS A 15 3.74 -13.62 9.14
CA LYS A 15 2.28 -13.73 8.93
C LYS A 15 1.49 -12.50 9.40
N ASN A 16 2.11 -11.58 10.14
CA ASN A 16 1.43 -10.39 10.67
C ASN A 16 2.09 -9.10 10.16
N PHE A 17 2.86 -9.17 9.08
CA PHE A 17 3.53 -8.02 8.49
C PHE A 17 2.53 -7.18 7.70
N LYS A 18 1.78 -6.35 8.42
CA LYS A 18 0.97 -5.28 7.82
C LYS A 18 1.91 -4.14 7.43
N ILE A 19 1.87 -3.74 6.17
CA ILE A 19 2.61 -2.60 5.64
C ILE A 19 2.11 -1.36 6.38
N ASN A 20 3.04 -0.57 6.91
CA ASN A 20 2.74 0.69 7.57
C ASN A 20 2.17 1.70 6.57
N GLN A 21 1.22 2.53 7.02
CA GLN A 21 0.62 3.58 6.20
C GLN A 21 1.65 4.49 5.52
N ASP A 22 2.73 4.82 6.25
CA ASP A 22 3.78 5.74 5.81
C ASP A 22 4.52 5.19 4.58
N VAL A 23 4.79 3.88 4.58
CA VAL A 23 5.42 3.17 3.45
C VAL A 23 4.50 3.12 2.24
N ILE A 24 3.20 2.94 2.45
CA ILE A 24 2.19 2.95 1.37
C ILE A 24 2.15 4.34 0.75
N LEU A 25 2.06 5.38 1.59
CA LEU A 25 1.99 6.77 1.16
C LEU A 25 3.26 7.19 0.42
N GLU A 26 4.44 6.89 0.97
CA GLU A 26 5.72 7.19 0.32
C GLU A 26 5.79 6.56 -1.06
N LYS A 27 5.45 5.27 -1.17
CA LYS A 27 5.46 4.56 -2.46
C LYS A 27 4.52 5.22 -3.47
N ILE A 28 3.33 5.64 -3.04
CA ILE A 28 2.37 6.33 -3.88
C ILE A 28 2.91 7.70 -4.31
N LEU A 29 3.44 8.51 -3.39
CA LEU A 29 3.92 9.85 -3.68
C LEU A 29 5.15 9.83 -4.61
N THR A 30 6.14 8.99 -4.33
CA THR A 30 7.33 8.84 -5.17
C THR A 30 6.99 8.30 -6.56
N GLY A 31 6.06 7.34 -6.64
CA GLY A 31 5.58 6.84 -7.91
C GLY A 31 4.80 7.90 -8.69
N THR A 32 3.92 8.63 -8.02
CA THR A 32 3.12 9.71 -8.62
C THR A 32 4.03 10.83 -9.14
N GLU A 33 5.06 11.22 -8.39
CA GLU A 33 6.07 12.18 -8.85
C GLU A 33 6.80 11.68 -10.10
N SER A 34 7.17 10.39 -10.12
CA SER A 34 7.85 9.79 -11.27
C SER A 34 6.95 9.78 -12.51
N GLU A 35 5.71 9.31 -12.38
CA GLU A 35 4.71 9.30 -13.45
C GLU A 35 4.40 10.72 -13.95
N SER A 36 4.35 11.70 -13.04
CA SER A 36 4.17 13.13 -13.38
C SER A 36 5.32 13.65 -14.23
N LYS A 37 6.57 13.30 -13.90
CA LYS A 37 7.77 13.67 -14.67
C LYS A 37 7.77 13.04 -16.06
N GLU A 38 7.18 11.85 -16.20
CA GLU A 38 6.96 11.21 -17.50
C GLU A 38 5.78 11.81 -18.30
N GLY A 39 5.07 12.81 -17.76
CA GLY A 39 3.95 13.47 -18.43
C GLY A 39 2.63 12.71 -18.34
N LYS A 40 2.55 11.68 -17.49
CA LYS A 40 1.29 10.97 -17.21
C LYS A 40 0.43 11.81 -16.27
N ARG A 41 -0.88 11.58 -16.30
CA ARG A 41 -1.89 12.26 -15.44
C ARG A 41 -2.51 11.34 -14.39
N LYS A 42 -2.04 10.10 -14.36
CA LYS A 42 -2.51 9.07 -13.45
C LYS A 42 -1.36 8.13 -13.10
N ALA A 43 -1.45 7.57 -11.91
CA ALA A 43 -0.55 6.53 -11.41
C ALA A 43 -1.40 5.44 -10.75
N THR A 44 -1.07 4.17 -11.00
CA THR A 44 -1.79 3.03 -10.43
C THR A 44 -0.83 2.21 -9.58
N PHE A 45 -1.26 1.88 -8.37
CA PHE A 45 -0.47 1.14 -7.40
C PHE A 45 -1.23 -0.10 -6.94
N TRP A 46 -0.51 -1.22 -6.87
CA TRP A 46 -1.06 -2.50 -6.43
C TRP A 46 -0.44 -2.91 -5.11
N PHE A 47 -1.28 -3.39 -4.22
CA PHE A 47 -0.90 -3.86 -2.90
C PHE A 47 -1.62 -5.15 -2.54
N PRO A 48 -1.01 -6.07 -1.78
CA PRO A 48 -1.69 -7.26 -1.29
C PRO A 48 -2.72 -6.87 -0.24
N VAL A 49 -3.94 -7.40 -0.32
CA VAL A 49 -4.98 -7.13 0.69
C VAL A 49 -4.56 -7.63 2.08
N ASP A 50 -3.89 -8.79 2.13
CA ASP A 50 -3.46 -9.43 3.37
C ASP A 50 -2.38 -8.61 4.10
N ALA A 51 -1.62 -7.84 3.33
CA ALA A 51 -0.55 -6.99 3.81
C ALA A 51 -1.01 -5.57 4.17
N ILE A 52 -2.26 -5.18 3.89
CA ILE A 52 -2.77 -3.84 4.19
C ILE A 52 -3.92 -3.93 5.18
N SER A 53 -3.81 -3.18 6.28
CA SER A 53 -4.96 -2.94 7.15
C SER A 53 -5.96 -2.00 6.46
N PRO A 54 -7.26 -2.29 6.52
CA PRO A 54 -8.28 -1.38 5.98
C PRO A 54 -8.20 0.02 6.61
N ASP A 55 -7.81 0.11 7.89
CA ASP A 55 -7.58 1.37 8.59
C ASP A 55 -6.46 2.21 7.95
N HIS A 56 -5.33 1.57 7.60
CA HIS A 56 -4.22 2.24 6.92
C HIS A 56 -4.63 2.72 5.51
N LEU A 57 -5.48 1.94 4.82
CA LEU A 57 -5.98 2.30 3.50
C LEU A 57 -6.81 3.59 3.56
N THR A 58 -7.73 3.67 4.52
CA THR A 58 -8.55 4.88 4.72
C THR A 58 -7.69 6.11 5.01
N LEU A 59 -6.71 6.00 5.91
CA LEU A 59 -5.81 7.11 6.23
C LEU A 59 -4.98 7.56 5.03
N VAL A 60 -4.47 6.62 4.23
CA VAL A 60 -3.73 6.91 2.99
C VAL A 60 -4.62 7.66 1.99
N GLU A 61 -5.88 7.23 1.82
CA GLU A 61 -6.82 7.91 0.93
C GLU A 61 -7.12 9.34 1.39
N GLU A 62 -7.37 9.54 2.69
CA GLU A 62 -7.64 10.85 3.28
C GLU A 62 -6.44 11.80 3.09
N GLU A 63 -5.23 11.32 3.34
CA GLU A 63 -4.03 12.14 3.20
C GLU A 63 -3.76 12.53 1.74
N LEU A 64 -3.95 11.60 0.80
CA LEU A 64 -3.82 11.86 -0.62
C LEU A 64 -4.87 12.86 -1.12
N ARG A 65 -6.14 12.71 -0.70
CA ARG A 65 -7.19 13.69 -1.02
C ARG A 65 -6.92 15.05 -0.39
N SER A 66 -6.40 15.10 0.84
CA SER A 66 -6.01 16.35 1.50
C SER A 66 -4.89 17.08 0.77
N ARG A 67 -4.03 16.35 0.04
CA ARG A 67 -2.98 16.92 -0.83
C ARG A 67 -3.51 17.34 -2.20
N GLY A 68 -4.79 17.13 -2.50
CA GLY A 68 -5.44 17.51 -3.75
C GLY A 68 -5.44 16.41 -4.82
N PHE A 69 -5.02 15.19 -4.49
CA PHE A 69 -5.07 14.08 -5.42
C PHE A 69 -6.47 13.48 -5.50
N ASN A 70 -6.85 13.02 -6.69
CA ASN A 70 -8.06 12.23 -6.86
C ASN A 70 -7.72 10.75 -6.69
N VAL A 71 -8.27 10.11 -5.66
CA VAL A 71 -7.94 8.73 -5.28
C VAL A 71 -9.12 7.81 -5.57
N SER A 72 -8.85 6.71 -6.27
CA SER A 72 -9.79 5.64 -6.56
C SER A 72 -9.22 4.31 -6.09
N THR A 73 -9.81 3.75 -5.03
CA THR A 73 -9.41 2.44 -4.51
C THR A 73 -10.36 1.36 -5.03
N ASN A 74 -9.81 0.30 -5.60
CA ASN A 74 -10.54 -0.87 -6.06
C ASN A 74 -9.97 -2.13 -5.42
N ILE A 75 -10.81 -2.89 -4.74
CA ILE A 75 -10.43 -4.19 -4.19
C ILE A 75 -10.90 -5.23 -5.20
N GLU A 76 -9.95 -5.95 -5.80
CA GLU A 76 -10.26 -6.93 -6.84
C GLU A 76 -11.26 -7.98 -6.29
N HIS A 77 -12.22 -8.44 -7.10
CA HIS A 77 -13.27 -9.38 -6.68
C HIS A 77 -12.74 -10.70 -6.10
N SER A 78 -11.52 -11.10 -6.49
CA SER A 78 -10.79 -12.24 -5.92
C SER A 78 -10.36 -12.03 -4.47
N GLY A 79 -10.40 -10.77 -4.00
CA GLY A 79 -10.03 -10.38 -2.64
C GLY A 79 -8.56 -10.60 -2.35
N THR A 80 -7.67 -10.49 -3.33
CA THR A 80 -6.23 -10.74 -3.15
C THR A 80 -5.41 -9.45 -3.24
N THR A 81 -5.86 -8.51 -4.06
CA THR A 81 -5.11 -7.31 -4.41
C THR A 81 -5.99 -6.07 -4.28
N ILE A 82 -5.45 -5.04 -3.63
CA ILE A 82 -5.99 -3.69 -3.59
C ILE A 82 -5.25 -2.87 -4.66
N THR A 83 -6.02 -2.21 -5.52
CA THR A 83 -5.52 -1.26 -6.51
C THR A 83 -5.87 0.15 -6.07
N ILE A 84 -4.89 1.04 -6.01
CA ILE A 84 -5.07 2.45 -5.71
C ILE A 84 -4.66 3.23 -6.96
N GLU A 85 -5.63 3.85 -7.62
CA GLU A 85 -5.38 4.79 -8.73
C GLU A 85 -5.39 6.22 -8.20
N ILE A 86 -4.37 6.98 -8.57
CA ILE A 86 -4.18 8.38 -8.26
C ILE A 86 -4.24 9.16 -9.57
N SER A 87 -5.02 10.25 -9.60
CA SER A 87 -5.05 11.20 -10.71
C SER A 87 -4.72 12.60 -10.23
N PHE A 88 -4.01 13.37 -11.07
CA PHE A 88 -3.48 14.71 -10.79
C PHE A 88 -3.47 15.59 -12.05
#